data_AF-A0AAD3XDF3-F1
#
_entry.id   AF-A0AAD3XDF3-F1
#
_cell.length_a   1.000
_cell.length_b   1.000
_cell.length_c   1.000
_cell.angle_alpha   90.00
_cell.angle_beta   90.00
_cell.angle_gamma   90.00
#
_symmetry.space_group_name_H-M   'P 1'
#
loop_
_entity.id
_entity.type
_entity.pdbx_description
1 polymer ?
#
loop_
_entity_poly.entity_id
_entity_poly.type
_entity_poly.pdbx_seq_one_letter_code
_entity_poly.pdbx_strand_id
1 'polypeptide(L)'
;MEREKAITISLQTPLLQTTQNRQQPQQGQQQQQFNGIDEDDHHDTHLDKTLQRLDFFLCFLGFHQTSIISFGLSWAALLLVGIAIPVVILELSSCSGCEEYQVRNFEFIVLASQASLGAVSLLCLSHNLRKYGIRKFLFVDRFSGQMVRFMDQYIQKIRDTYRMLMLWLLPCLVLKTARETIRLLNVKDEPWWQSAAIALALIISWMYMNAICLVACIMFHLVCSLQVIHFDDYGKLLERESNIFFLMQEHFRLRQYLSKISHRFRIYLLLVFLVVTASQFVTLLETTGYSGTITFLNGGDFAVTSIVQVVGITLCLHAATKISHRAQGIASVASKWHALATCNSPYSGGAQSRRTNSSGSLDTTNHYHSLSTNYSESDLESLDWTSLPSNMQLPSFASSYHKRQSFVMYLQTNPGGITIFGWTVDRALICTIFFIELSLVLFVLGNTVTIPSGAIPPS
;
A
#
# COMPACT_ATOMS: atom_id res chain seq x y z
N MET A 1 1.12 9.94 55.36
CA MET A 1 0.98 8.51 55.03
C MET A 1 0.65 8.44 53.54
N GLU A 2 1.39 7.78 52.67
CA GLU A 2 2.67 7.09 52.72
C GLU A 2 3.09 6.92 51.25
N ARG A 3 4.39 7.03 50.98
CA ARG A 3 4.99 6.85 49.64
C ARG A 3 5.26 5.37 49.41
N GLU A 4 5.05 4.89 48.18
CA GLU A 4 5.80 3.74 47.65
C GLU A 4 5.91 3.89 46.12
N LYS A 5 6.99 4.49 45.60
CA LYS A 5 8.31 3.94 45.22
C LYS A 5 8.25 2.95 44.05
N ALA A 6 8.58 3.48 42.87
CA ALA A 6 9.03 2.75 41.71
C ALA A 6 10.41 2.09 41.97
N ILE A 7 10.55 0.82 41.59
CA ILE A 7 11.81 0.09 41.59
C ILE A 7 12.40 0.15 40.18
N THR A 8 13.51 0.86 40.05
CA THR A 8 14.38 0.90 38.88
C THR A 8 15.51 -0.10 39.10
N ILE A 9 15.68 -1.08 38.21
CA ILE A 9 16.85 -1.97 38.22
C ILE A 9 17.80 -1.49 37.13
N SER A 10 18.84 -0.78 37.54
CA SER A 10 20.03 -0.48 36.74
C SER A 10 21.02 -1.64 36.84
N LEU A 11 21.30 -2.31 35.72
CA LEU A 11 22.39 -3.28 35.64
C LEU A 11 23.68 -2.56 35.27
N GLN A 12 24.59 -2.45 36.23
CA GLN A 12 25.92 -1.86 36.10
C GLN A 12 26.89 -2.87 35.47
N THR A 13 27.65 -2.46 34.46
CA THR A 13 28.80 -3.20 33.92
C THR A 13 30.08 -2.36 34.14
N PRO A 14 31.20 -2.95 34.60
CA PRO A 14 32.35 -2.19 35.07
C PRO A 14 33.32 -1.80 33.96
N LEU A 15 34.02 -0.70 34.24
CA LEU A 15 35.23 -0.16 33.62
C LEU A 15 36.25 -1.20 33.12
N LEU A 16 36.81 -0.97 31.93
CA LEU A 16 38.22 -1.29 31.67
C LEU A 16 38.90 -0.13 30.93
N GLN A 17 40.05 0.26 31.49
CA GLN A 17 40.91 1.37 31.13
C GLN A 17 41.63 1.21 29.78
N THR A 18 41.86 2.36 29.16
CA THR A 18 42.78 2.68 28.08
C THR A 18 44.21 2.19 28.36
N THR A 19 44.89 1.57 27.41
CA THR A 19 46.36 1.56 27.33
C THR A 19 46.82 1.62 25.88
N GLN A 20 47.75 2.54 25.63
CA GLN A 20 48.38 2.93 24.38
C GLN A 20 49.37 1.88 23.82
N ASN A 21 49.60 1.98 22.51
CA ASN A 21 50.79 1.64 21.72
C ASN A 21 51.06 0.18 21.27
N ARG A 22 50.83 -0.07 19.97
CA ARG A 22 51.89 -0.51 19.04
C ARG A 22 51.52 -0.23 17.58
N GLN A 23 52.37 0.52 16.86
CA GLN A 23 52.32 0.74 15.41
C GLN A 23 53.06 -0.40 14.67
N GLN A 24 52.42 -1.00 13.65
CA GLN A 24 53.04 -1.38 12.36
C GLN A 24 51.94 -1.80 11.34
N PRO A 25 52.16 -1.61 10.02
CA PRO A 25 51.08 -1.43 9.05
C PRO A 25 50.66 -2.74 8.36
N GLN A 26 49.35 -2.97 8.22
CA GLN A 26 48.78 -3.92 7.26
C GLN A 26 47.96 -3.15 6.22
N GLN A 27 48.62 -2.79 5.12
CA GLN A 27 48.10 -1.96 4.04
C GLN A 27 47.24 -2.73 3.02
N GLY A 28 46.63 -3.85 3.42
CA GLY A 28 45.88 -4.74 2.52
C GLY A 28 44.37 -4.84 2.76
N GLN A 29 43.84 -4.28 3.86
CA GLN A 29 42.41 -4.40 4.22
C GLN A 29 41.63 -3.07 4.16
N GLN A 30 42.29 -1.92 4.04
CA GLN A 30 41.60 -0.62 4.00
C GLN A 30 40.86 -0.35 2.69
N GLN A 31 41.26 -0.93 1.56
CA GLN A 31 40.65 -0.60 0.26
C GLN A 31 39.28 -1.25 0.01
N GLN A 32 38.97 -2.38 0.64
CA GLN A 32 37.63 -2.98 0.57
C GLN A 32 36.66 -2.41 1.60
N GLN A 33 37.17 -1.87 2.72
CA GLN A 33 36.33 -1.27 3.76
C GLN A 33 36.06 0.22 3.50
N PHE A 34 36.95 0.93 2.80
CA PHE A 34 36.73 2.33 2.40
C PHE A 34 35.72 2.44 1.23
N ASN A 35 35.76 1.51 0.26
CA ASN A 35 34.77 1.49 -0.84
C ASN A 35 33.34 1.17 -0.36
N GLY A 36 33.17 0.33 0.67
CA GLY A 36 31.84 0.02 1.22
C GLY A 36 31.25 1.19 2.02
N ILE A 37 32.08 2.00 2.67
CA ILE A 37 31.63 3.17 3.44
C ILE A 37 31.26 4.33 2.50
N ASP A 38 32.05 4.58 1.44
CA ASP A 38 31.73 5.63 0.45
C ASP A 38 30.48 5.28 -0.38
N GLU A 39 30.25 4.01 -0.72
CA GLU A 39 29.02 3.57 -1.41
C GLU A 39 27.79 3.68 -0.49
N ASP A 40 27.87 3.22 0.76
CA ASP A 40 26.76 3.31 1.72
C ASP A 40 26.37 4.78 2.02
N ASP A 41 27.36 5.67 2.19
CA ASP A 41 27.13 7.09 2.50
C ASP A 41 26.58 7.85 1.27
N HIS A 42 27.06 7.52 0.06
CA HIS A 42 26.53 8.10 -1.17
C HIS A 42 25.09 7.65 -1.44
N HIS A 43 24.76 6.39 -1.16
CA HIS A 43 23.43 5.84 -1.37
C HIS A 43 22.42 6.43 -0.39
N ASP A 44 22.68 6.43 0.91
CA ASP A 44 21.80 7.06 1.91
C ASP A 44 21.51 8.54 1.59
N THR A 45 22.52 9.26 1.09
CA THR A 45 22.38 10.65 0.62
C THR A 45 21.37 10.79 -0.53
N HIS A 46 21.25 9.82 -1.43
CA HIS A 46 20.34 9.88 -2.57
C HIS A 46 18.88 9.62 -2.17
N LEU A 47 18.64 8.66 -1.27
CA LEU A 47 17.30 8.43 -0.73
C LEU A 47 16.81 9.61 0.12
N ASP A 48 17.68 10.20 0.94
CA ASP A 48 17.34 11.38 1.72
C ASP A 48 16.99 12.58 0.83
N LYS A 49 17.72 12.81 -0.27
CA LYS A 49 17.34 13.81 -1.29
C LYS A 49 15.96 13.53 -1.89
N THR A 50 15.65 12.27 -2.17
CA THR A 50 14.36 11.86 -2.74
C THR A 50 13.21 12.08 -1.74
N LEU A 51 13.43 11.73 -0.47
CA LEU A 51 12.48 11.97 0.62
C LEU A 51 12.29 13.46 0.90
N GLN A 52 13.36 14.26 0.83
CA GLN A 52 13.29 15.71 0.98
C GLN A 52 12.47 16.35 -0.15
N ARG A 53 12.62 15.87 -1.39
CA ARG A 53 11.80 16.32 -2.53
C ARG A 53 10.32 15.96 -2.33
N LEU A 54 10.04 14.78 -1.78
CA LEU A 54 8.69 14.38 -1.42
C LEU A 54 8.10 15.24 -0.31
N ASP A 55 8.88 15.52 0.73
CA ASP A 55 8.45 16.36 1.85
C ASP A 55 8.21 17.81 1.39
N PHE A 56 9.08 18.37 0.56
CA PHE A 56 8.88 19.69 -0.04
C PHE A 56 7.61 19.75 -0.90
N PHE A 57 7.35 18.70 -1.70
CA PHE A 57 6.14 18.61 -2.50
C PHE A 57 4.87 18.55 -1.64
N LEU A 58 4.89 17.77 -0.55
CA LEU A 58 3.77 17.71 0.40
C LEU A 58 3.59 19.02 1.17
N CYS A 59 4.69 19.72 1.47
CA CYS A 59 4.67 21.05 2.09
C CYS A 59 4.05 22.09 1.15
N PHE A 60 4.42 22.06 -0.13
CA PHE A 60 3.86 22.96 -1.16
C PHE A 60 2.33 22.82 -1.28
N LEU A 61 1.81 21.60 -1.16
CA LEU A 61 0.36 21.33 -1.18
C LEU A 61 -0.34 21.59 0.17
N GLY A 62 0.37 22.04 1.19
CA GLY A 62 -0.20 22.39 2.50
C GLY A 62 -0.40 21.22 3.47
N PHE A 63 0.14 20.02 3.17
CA PHE A 63 0.02 18.87 4.08
C PHE A 63 0.94 18.96 5.31
N HIS A 64 1.99 19.76 5.24
CA HIS A 64 3.00 19.86 6.30
C HIS A 64 2.58 20.89 7.37
N GLN A 65 1.69 20.48 8.29
CA GLN A 65 1.10 21.33 9.33
C GLN A 65 1.88 21.30 10.67
N THR A 66 3.20 21.52 10.63
CA THR A 66 4.06 21.45 11.84
C THR A 66 3.88 22.63 12.78
N SER A 67 3.62 23.83 12.27
CA SER A 67 3.35 25.04 13.07
C SER A 67 1.89 25.46 12.99
N ILE A 68 1.43 26.24 13.97
CA ILE A 68 0.08 26.85 13.97
C ILE A 68 -0.10 27.75 12.73
N ILE A 69 0.97 28.43 12.31
CA ILE A 69 0.96 29.28 11.12
C ILE A 69 0.79 28.44 9.85
N SER A 70 1.56 27.35 9.69
CA SER A 70 1.42 26.46 8.52
C SER A 70 0.04 25.79 8.48
N PHE A 71 -0.49 25.40 9.65
CA PHE A 71 -1.86 24.93 9.78
C PHE A 71 -2.85 26.00 9.30
N GLY A 72 -2.76 27.23 9.82
CA GLY A 72 -3.62 28.35 9.41
C GLY A 72 -3.53 28.63 7.91
N LEU A 73 -2.32 28.66 7.34
CA LEU A 73 -2.09 28.92 5.91
C LEU A 73 -2.66 27.82 5.01
N SER A 74 -2.49 26.55 5.37
CA SER A 74 -3.00 25.43 4.57
C SER A 74 -4.53 25.35 4.59
N TRP A 75 -5.16 25.60 5.73
CA TRP A 75 -6.61 25.73 5.82
C TRP A 75 -7.14 26.98 5.13
N ALA A 76 -6.45 28.12 5.26
CA ALA A 76 -6.81 29.33 4.54
C ALA A 76 -6.71 29.12 3.02
N ALA A 77 -5.68 28.42 2.53
CA ALA A 77 -5.56 28.06 1.12
C ALA A 77 -6.71 27.13 0.68
N LEU A 78 -7.07 26.13 1.49
CA LEU A 78 -8.21 25.26 1.20
C LEU A 78 -9.53 26.04 1.12
N LEU A 79 -9.79 26.90 2.09
CA LEU A 79 -11.02 27.71 2.14
C LEU A 79 -11.04 28.77 1.03
N LEU A 80 -9.92 29.42 0.74
CA LEU A 80 -9.86 30.50 -0.24
C LEU A 80 -9.85 29.95 -1.67
N VAL A 81 -8.89 29.08 -1.99
CA VAL A 81 -8.73 28.52 -3.35
C VAL A 81 -9.79 27.47 -3.63
N GLY A 82 -10.09 26.61 -2.67
CA GLY A 82 -11.00 25.48 -2.86
C GLY A 82 -12.48 25.80 -2.71
N ILE A 83 -12.86 26.85 -1.97
CA ILE A 83 -14.27 27.17 -1.69
C ILE A 83 -14.62 28.60 -2.11
N ALA A 84 -13.94 29.61 -1.56
CA ALA A 84 -14.33 31.01 -1.75
C ALA A 84 -14.26 31.44 -3.22
N ILE A 85 -13.17 31.11 -3.93
CA ILE A 85 -13.02 31.45 -5.36
C ILE A 85 -14.17 30.84 -6.20
N PRO A 86 -14.43 29.51 -6.16
CA PRO A 86 -15.57 28.93 -6.86
C PRO A 86 -16.91 29.53 -6.47
N VAL A 87 -17.20 29.70 -5.17
CA VAL A 87 -18.50 30.24 -4.71
C VAL A 87 -18.72 31.65 -5.24
N VAL A 88 -17.71 32.53 -5.12
CA VAL A 88 -17.80 33.90 -5.60
C VAL A 88 -18.00 33.93 -7.11
N ILE A 89 -17.28 33.10 -7.86
CA ILE A 89 -17.45 33.01 -9.32
C ILE A 89 -18.87 32.52 -9.67
N LEU A 90 -19.37 31.47 -9.01
CA LEU A 90 -20.68 30.88 -9.27
C LEU A 90 -21.84 31.85 -8.95
N GLU A 91 -21.70 32.68 -7.91
CA GLU A 91 -22.70 33.69 -7.55
C GLU A 91 -22.63 34.93 -8.46
N LEU A 92 -21.42 35.38 -8.83
CA LEU A 92 -21.21 36.54 -9.70
C LEU A 92 -21.50 36.24 -11.18
N SER A 93 -21.39 34.99 -11.63
CA SER A 93 -21.67 34.59 -13.01
C SER A 93 -23.16 34.50 -13.35
N SER A 94 -24.01 35.28 -12.68
CA SER A 94 -25.46 35.36 -12.89
C SER A 94 -25.77 36.03 -14.25
N CYS A 95 -25.61 35.28 -15.33
CA CYS A 95 -25.89 35.72 -16.70
C CYS A 95 -27.29 35.29 -17.14
N SER A 96 -28.02 36.19 -17.78
CA SER A 96 -29.31 35.91 -18.41
C SER A 96 -29.12 34.94 -19.58
N GLY A 97 -29.44 33.65 -19.39
CA GLY A 97 -29.30 32.60 -20.42
C GLY A 97 -28.29 31.48 -20.09
N CYS A 98 -27.55 31.57 -18.98
CA CYS A 98 -26.63 30.50 -18.56
C CYS A 98 -27.33 29.27 -17.95
N GLU A 99 -28.64 29.33 -17.66
CA GLU A 99 -29.39 28.21 -17.08
C GLU A 99 -29.43 26.97 -17.98
N GLU A 100 -29.27 27.15 -19.29
CA GLU A 100 -29.22 26.05 -20.27
C GLU A 100 -27.85 25.32 -20.26
N TYR A 101 -26.80 25.97 -19.72
CA TYR A 101 -25.40 25.54 -19.78
C TYR A 101 -24.76 25.27 -18.40
N GLN A 102 -25.39 25.74 -17.33
CA GLN A 102 -24.87 25.66 -15.96
C GLN A 102 -26.02 25.58 -14.94
N VAL A 103 -26.25 24.37 -14.41
CA VAL A 103 -27.23 24.16 -13.33
C VAL A 103 -26.55 24.45 -11.99
N ARG A 104 -26.92 25.55 -11.34
CA ARG A 104 -26.28 26.02 -10.11
C ARG A 104 -26.26 24.98 -8.98
N ASN A 105 -27.35 24.21 -8.83
CA ASN A 105 -27.42 23.15 -7.82
C ASN A 105 -26.33 22.08 -8.04
N PHE A 106 -26.06 21.74 -9.29
CA PHE A 106 -25.09 20.71 -9.64
C PHE A 106 -23.66 21.13 -9.30
N GLU A 107 -23.29 22.37 -9.64
CA GLU A 107 -21.97 22.93 -9.35
C GLU A 107 -21.72 23.03 -7.85
N PHE A 108 -22.72 23.39 -7.03
CA PHE A 108 -22.58 23.41 -5.57
C PHE A 108 -22.40 22.02 -4.96
N ILE A 109 -23.08 21.00 -5.47
CA ILE A 109 -22.92 19.62 -5.00
C ILE A 109 -21.52 19.09 -5.35
N VAL A 110 -21.05 19.33 -6.58
CA VAL A 110 -19.68 18.99 -6.99
C VAL A 110 -18.68 19.68 -6.07
N LEU A 111 -18.84 20.99 -5.86
CA LEU A 111 -17.97 21.77 -4.98
C LEU A 111 -17.97 21.24 -3.54
N ALA A 112 -19.14 20.94 -2.97
CA ALA A 112 -19.26 20.40 -1.61
C ALA A 112 -18.58 19.02 -1.49
N SER A 113 -18.74 18.16 -2.49
CA SER A 113 -18.09 16.84 -2.51
C SER A 113 -16.56 16.96 -2.61
N GLN A 114 -16.04 17.85 -3.44
CA GLN A 114 -14.61 18.12 -3.56
C GLN A 114 -14.04 18.76 -2.30
N ALA A 115 -14.76 19.74 -1.72
CA ALA A 115 -14.42 20.41 -0.46
C ALA A 115 -14.30 19.42 0.70
N SER A 116 -15.30 18.55 0.87
CA SER A 116 -15.30 17.53 1.93
C SER A 116 -14.16 16.53 1.73
N LEU A 117 -13.92 16.07 0.51
CA LEU A 117 -12.86 15.12 0.20
C LEU A 117 -11.45 15.71 0.38
N GLY A 118 -11.27 16.97 -0.05
CA GLY A 118 -10.06 17.75 0.18
C GLY A 118 -9.80 18.00 1.66
N ALA A 119 -10.84 18.36 2.43
CA ALA A 119 -10.73 18.56 3.88
C ALA A 119 -10.36 17.27 4.62
N VAL A 120 -11.02 16.14 4.31
CA VAL A 120 -10.70 14.82 4.89
C VAL A 120 -9.25 14.43 4.57
N SER A 121 -8.83 14.63 3.32
CA SER A 121 -7.48 14.32 2.85
C SER A 121 -6.42 15.17 3.55
N LEU A 122 -6.63 16.49 3.61
CA LEU A 122 -5.76 17.42 4.31
C LEU A 122 -5.65 17.04 5.78
N LEU A 123 -6.79 16.92 6.49
CA LEU A 123 -6.86 16.57 7.91
C LEU A 123 -6.11 15.28 8.24
N CYS A 124 -6.42 14.20 7.53
CA CYS A 124 -5.93 12.88 7.88
C CYS A 124 -4.45 12.72 7.53
N LEU A 125 -4.05 13.20 6.35
CA LEU A 125 -2.66 13.08 5.92
C LEU A 125 -1.76 14.00 6.73
N SER A 126 -2.15 15.26 6.95
CA SER A 126 -1.38 16.21 7.75
C SER A 126 -1.23 15.74 9.20
N HIS A 127 -2.28 15.19 9.80
CA HIS A 127 -2.23 14.63 11.15
C HIS A 127 -1.17 13.51 11.25
N ASN A 128 -1.18 12.59 10.29
CA ASN A 128 -0.22 11.50 10.25
C ASN A 128 1.22 11.99 10.00
N LEU A 129 1.41 12.93 9.07
CA LEU A 129 2.72 13.52 8.78
C LEU A 129 3.27 14.30 9.98
N ARG A 130 2.45 15.10 10.66
CA ARG A 130 2.85 15.84 11.87
C ARG A 130 3.25 14.91 13.01
N LYS A 131 2.52 13.80 13.18
CA LYS A 131 2.75 12.86 14.29
C LYS A 131 4.00 12.00 14.10
N TYR A 132 4.33 11.65 12.86
CA TYR A 132 5.38 10.66 12.58
C TYR A 132 6.60 11.24 11.83
N GLY A 133 6.43 12.31 11.05
CA GLY A 133 7.43 12.78 10.10
C GLY A 133 7.54 11.86 8.87
N ILE A 134 8.09 12.35 7.76
CA ILE A 134 8.05 11.65 6.46
C ILE A 134 8.72 10.26 6.52
N ARG A 135 9.90 10.14 7.16
CA ARG A 135 10.66 8.87 7.22
C ARG A 135 9.91 7.77 7.98
N LYS A 136 9.35 8.09 9.15
CA LYS A 136 8.56 7.13 9.97
C LYS A 136 7.14 6.97 9.44
N PHE A 137 6.64 7.91 8.65
CA PHE A 137 5.37 7.79 7.93
C PHE A 137 5.46 6.75 6.82
N LEU A 138 6.53 6.78 5.99
CA LEU A 138 6.77 5.77 4.95
C LEU A 138 7.35 4.45 5.51
N PHE A 139 7.65 4.38 6.81
CA PHE A 139 8.32 3.24 7.45
C PHE A 139 9.71 2.92 6.88
N VAL A 140 10.38 3.92 6.30
CA VAL A 140 11.73 3.82 5.71
C VAL A 140 12.83 3.85 6.80
N ASP A 141 12.49 4.29 8.01
CA ASP A 141 13.42 4.53 9.12
C ASP A 141 14.01 3.28 9.81
N ARG A 142 14.14 2.13 9.12
CA ARG A 142 14.51 0.88 9.80
C ARG A 142 15.67 0.11 9.19
N PHE A 143 16.74 0.09 9.99
CA PHE A 143 17.99 -0.66 9.92
C PHE A 143 18.95 -0.14 8.86
N SER A 144 20.01 0.55 9.27
CA SER A 144 21.13 0.94 8.40
C SER A 144 21.58 -0.22 7.49
N GLY A 145 21.61 -1.46 7.99
CA GLY A 145 21.96 -2.63 7.16
C GLY A 145 20.87 -3.19 6.22
N GLN A 146 19.57 -2.97 6.48
CA GLN A 146 18.47 -3.48 5.63
C GLN A 146 17.93 -2.39 4.69
N MET A 147 18.15 -1.13 5.04
CA MET A 147 17.81 0.07 4.27
C MET A 147 18.63 0.16 2.99
N VAL A 148 19.96 -0.04 3.07
CA VAL A 148 20.85 -0.12 1.90
C VAL A 148 20.36 -1.19 0.91
N ARG A 149 19.94 -2.36 1.41
CA ARG A 149 19.47 -3.48 0.58
C ARG A 149 18.24 -3.18 -0.26
N PHE A 150 17.35 -2.28 0.20
CA PHE A 150 16.07 -1.98 -0.48
C PHE A 150 15.98 -0.56 -1.01
N MET A 151 17.05 0.22 -0.91
CA MET A 151 17.04 1.64 -1.20
C MET A 151 16.59 1.94 -2.63
N ASP A 152 17.17 1.25 -3.62
CA ASP A 152 16.80 1.42 -5.03
C ASP A 152 15.33 1.10 -5.28
N GLN A 153 14.79 0.10 -4.59
CA GLN A 153 13.39 -0.28 -4.70
C GLN A 153 12.47 0.78 -4.08
N TYR A 154 12.90 1.43 -2.99
CA TYR A 154 12.17 2.55 -2.40
C TYR A 154 12.17 3.78 -3.31
N ILE A 155 13.33 4.15 -3.86
CA ILE A 155 13.45 5.27 -4.80
C ILE A 155 12.58 5.02 -6.04
N GLN A 156 12.64 3.82 -6.59
CA GLN A 156 11.79 3.42 -7.70
C GLN A 156 10.31 3.59 -7.36
N LYS A 157 9.88 3.15 -6.16
CA LYS A 157 8.49 3.26 -5.73
C LYS A 157 8.03 4.71 -5.56
N ILE A 158 8.90 5.58 -5.06
CA ILE A 158 8.60 7.02 -4.94
C ILE A 158 8.51 7.67 -6.34
N ARG A 159 9.39 7.30 -7.27
CA ARG A 159 9.33 7.77 -8.65
C ARG A 159 8.06 7.29 -9.37
N ASP A 160 7.68 6.03 -9.19
CA ASP A 160 6.43 5.48 -9.70
C ASP A 160 5.23 6.27 -9.20
N THR A 161 5.23 6.68 -7.93
CA THR A 161 4.18 7.51 -7.31
C THR A 161 4.01 8.85 -8.02
N TYR A 162 5.10 9.55 -8.35
CA TYR A 162 5.01 10.77 -9.15
C TYR A 162 4.48 10.52 -10.56
N ARG A 163 4.90 9.43 -11.19
CA ARG A 163 4.40 9.04 -12.51
C ARG A 163 2.90 8.74 -12.47
N MET A 164 2.43 8.03 -11.46
CA MET A 164 1.01 7.77 -11.24
C MET A 164 0.23 9.07 -11.02
N LEU A 165 0.76 9.99 -10.20
CA LEU A 165 0.13 11.29 -9.99
C LEU A 165 -0.04 12.07 -11.29
N MET A 166 1.03 12.17 -12.10
CA MET A 166 0.98 12.85 -13.39
C MET A 166 0.05 12.16 -14.39
N LEU A 167 0.04 10.83 -14.40
CA LEU A 167 -0.83 10.04 -15.27
C LEU A 167 -2.31 10.29 -14.99
N TRP A 168 -2.69 10.58 -13.75
CA TRP A 168 -4.08 10.86 -13.38
C TRP A 168 -4.43 12.35 -13.43
N LEU A 169 -3.53 13.24 -13.00
CA LEU A 169 -3.79 14.69 -13.05
C LEU A 169 -3.84 15.25 -14.47
N LEU A 170 -3.03 14.74 -15.39
CA LEU A 170 -2.94 15.28 -16.75
C LEU A 170 -4.26 15.11 -17.54
N PRO A 171 -4.90 13.92 -17.58
CA PRO A 171 -6.21 13.78 -18.21
C PRO A 171 -7.27 14.66 -17.56
N CYS A 172 -7.28 14.77 -16.23
CA CYS A 172 -8.21 15.62 -15.49
C CYS A 172 -8.09 17.09 -15.92
N LEU A 173 -6.85 17.58 -16.06
CA LEU A 173 -6.58 18.93 -16.55
C LEU A 173 -7.09 19.12 -17.98
N VAL A 174 -6.83 18.16 -18.88
CA VAL A 174 -7.30 18.22 -20.27
C VAL A 174 -8.82 18.23 -20.36
N LEU A 175 -9.50 17.37 -19.60
CA LEU A 175 -10.96 17.28 -19.55
C LEU A 175 -11.60 18.58 -19.04
N LYS A 176 -11.08 19.12 -17.93
CA LYS A 176 -11.58 20.37 -17.35
C LYS A 176 -11.31 21.55 -18.26
N THR A 177 -10.10 21.69 -18.80
CA THR A 177 -9.76 22.75 -19.75
C THR A 177 -10.63 22.68 -21.00
N ALA A 178 -10.85 21.49 -21.58
CA ALA A 178 -11.72 21.32 -22.74
C ALA A 178 -13.17 21.80 -22.45
N ARG A 179 -13.79 21.37 -21.34
CA ARG A 179 -15.14 21.82 -20.95
C ARG A 179 -15.21 23.34 -20.83
N GLU A 180 -14.25 23.93 -20.12
CA GLU A 180 -14.19 25.37 -19.86
C GLU A 180 -13.97 26.18 -21.15
N THR A 181 -13.16 25.66 -22.09
CA THR A 181 -12.99 26.28 -23.41
C THR A 181 -14.26 26.21 -24.27
N ILE A 182 -15.01 25.11 -24.22
CA ILE A 182 -16.29 25.01 -24.94
C ILE A 182 -17.30 26.01 -24.36
N ARG A 183 -17.34 26.18 -23.04
CA ARG A 183 -18.19 27.20 -22.39
C ARG A 183 -17.81 28.61 -22.86
N LEU A 184 -16.52 28.92 -22.93
CA LEU A 184 -16.02 30.21 -23.42
C LEU A 184 -16.46 30.52 -24.86
N LEU A 185 -16.52 29.51 -25.72
CA LEU A 185 -16.91 29.68 -27.13
C LEU A 185 -18.41 29.92 -27.31
N ASN A 186 -19.23 29.39 -26.40
CA ASN A 186 -20.70 29.45 -26.49
C ASN A 186 -21.30 30.69 -25.83
N VAL A 187 -20.64 31.28 -24.82
CA VAL A 187 -21.08 32.51 -24.14
C VAL A 187 -20.40 33.72 -24.78
N LYS A 188 -21.14 34.50 -25.59
CA LYS A 188 -20.58 35.59 -26.43
C LYS A 188 -20.71 37.01 -25.86
N ASP A 189 -21.27 37.16 -24.66
CA ASP A 189 -21.76 38.47 -24.20
C ASP A 189 -20.81 39.22 -23.23
N GLU A 190 -19.64 38.64 -22.87
CA GLU A 190 -18.66 39.22 -21.93
C GLU A 190 -17.29 39.48 -22.62
N PRO A 191 -16.48 40.46 -22.13
CA PRO A 191 -15.15 40.69 -22.68
C PRO A 191 -14.25 39.48 -22.45
N TRP A 192 -13.65 38.98 -23.55
CA TRP A 192 -12.91 37.72 -23.60
C TRP A 192 -11.89 37.51 -22.47
N TRP A 193 -11.19 38.56 -22.03
CA TRP A 193 -10.21 38.46 -20.94
C TRP A 193 -10.83 38.14 -19.58
N GLN A 194 -12.03 38.65 -19.27
CA GLN A 194 -12.71 38.37 -18.01
C GLN A 194 -13.21 36.92 -17.98
N SER A 195 -13.82 36.45 -19.06
CA SER A 195 -14.26 35.06 -19.17
C SER A 195 -13.09 34.08 -19.14
N ALA A 196 -11.94 34.44 -19.74
CA ALA A 196 -10.71 33.65 -19.66
C ALA A 196 -10.14 33.61 -18.23
N ALA A 197 -10.16 34.73 -17.50
CA ALA A 197 -9.72 34.79 -16.11
C ALA A 197 -10.62 33.94 -15.19
N ILE A 198 -11.94 33.97 -15.40
CA ILE A 198 -12.91 33.14 -14.67
C ILE A 198 -12.66 31.65 -14.93
N ALA A 199 -12.51 31.25 -16.20
CA ALA A 199 -12.21 29.87 -16.56
C ALA A 199 -10.91 29.39 -15.92
N LEU A 200 -9.84 30.20 -15.98
CA LEU A 200 -8.57 29.87 -15.35
C LEU A 200 -8.70 29.69 -13.84
N ALA A 201 -9.43 30.59 -13.16
CA ALA A 201 -9.66 30.50 -11.72
C ALA A 201 -10.43 29.23 -11.32
N LEU A 202 -11.46 28.85 -12.09
CA LEU A 202 -12.21 27.61 -11.90
C LEU A 202 -11.34 26.37 -12.15
N ILE A 203 -10.50 26.38 -13.20
CA ILE A 203 -9.56 25.29 -13.49
C ILE A 203 -8.56 25.14 -12.34
N ILE A 204 -7.95 26.22 -11.88
CA ILE A 204 -6.96 26.21 -10.79
C ILE A 204 -7.60 25.67 -9.50
N SER A 205 -8.79 26.17 -9.14
CA SER A 205 -9.51 25.72 -7.96
C SER A 205 -9.85 24.23 -8.03
N TRP A 206 -10.45 23.79 -9.14
CA TRP A 206 -10.83 22.40 -9.36
C TRP A 206 -9.62 21.46 -9.34
N MET A 207 -8.53 21.84 -10.00
CA MET A 207 -7.28 21.06 -10.02
C MET A 207 -6.64 20.96 -8.63
N TYR A 208 -6.65 22.06 -7.86
CA TYR A 208 -6.12 22.08 -6.50
C TYR A 208 -6.84 21.08 -5.58
N MET A 209 -8.17 21.05 -5.61
CA MET A 209 -8.98 20.13 -4.79
C MET A 209 -8.74 18.67 -5.16
N ASN A 210 -8.74 18.36 -6.46
CA ASN A 210 -8.47 17.01 -6.95
C ASN A 210 -7.01 16.58 -6.65
N ALA A 211 -6.04 17.50 -6.75
CA ALA A 211 -4.65 17.22 -6.42
C ALA A 211 -4.47 16.85 -4.94
N ILE A 212 -5.10 17.59 -4.01
CA ILE A 212 -5.06 17.27 -2.57
C ILE A 212 -5.60 15.86 -2.32
N CYS A 213 -6.78 15.54 -2.86
CA CYS A 213 -7.34 14.20 -2.69
C CYS A 213 -6.43 13.11 -3.29
N LEU A 214 -6.03 13.26 -4.55
CA LEU A 214 -5.22 12.25 -5.24
C LEU A 214 -3.88 12.03 -4.56
N VAL A 215 -3.22 13.08 -4.08
CA VAL A 215 -1.96 12.95 -3.35
C VAL A 215 -2.16 12.16 -2.06
N ALA A 216 -3.25 12.38 -1.31
CA ALA A 216 -3.53 11.58 -0.11
C ALA A 216 -3.76 10.10 -0.43
N CYS A 217 -4.53 9.78 -1.48
CA CYS A 217 -4.73 8.41 -1.93
C CYS A 217 -3.42 7.74 -2.36
N ILE A 218 -2.61 8.46 -3.13
CA ILE A 218 -1.33 7.99 -3.64
C ILE A 218 -0.31 7.81 -2.51
N MET A 219 -0.33 8.66 -1.47
CA MET A 219 0.51 8.46 -0.29
C MET A 219 0.16 7.18 0.46
N PHE A 220 -1.13 6.87 0.63
CA PHE A 220 -1.53 5.58 1.18
C PHE A 220 -1.08 4.39 0.30
N HIS A 221 -1.26 4.52 -1.02
CA HIS A 221 -0.78 3.54 -1.99
C HIS A 221 0.74 3.33 -1.91
N LEU A 222 1.52 4.41 -1.75
CA LEU A 222 2.98 4.36 -1.60
C LEU A 222 3.37 3.62 -0.32
N VAL A 223 2.77 3.95 0.82
CA VAL A 223 3.03 3.25 2.10
C VAL A 223 2.77 1.76 1.97
N CYS A 224 1.65 1.35 1.36
CA CYS A 224 1.34 -0.06 1.13
C CYS A 224 2.34 -0.70 0.16
N SER A 225 2.71 -0.01 -0.91
CA SER A 225 3.64 -0.52 -1.90
C SER A 225 5.05 -0.75 -1.35
N LEU A 226 5.51 0.10 -0.43
CA LEU A 226 6.78 -0.12 0.28
C LEU A 226 6.73 -1.37 1.15
N GLN A 227 5.59 -1.64 1.81
CA GLN A 227 5.45 -2.85 2.60
C GLN A 227 5.38 -4.13 1.76
N VAL A 228 4.84 -4.08 0.54
CA VAL A 228 4.83 -5.24 -0.36
C VAL A 228 6.25 -5.78 -0.61
N ILE A 229 7.26 -4.89 -0.70
CA ILE A 229 8.67 -5.29 -0.84
C ILE A 229 9.11 -6.21 0.30
N HIS A 230 8.72 -5.89 1.55
CA HIS A 230 9.09 -6.69 2.72
C HIS A 230 8.38 -8.05 2.75
N PHE A 231 7.13 -8.11 2.30
CA PHE A 231 6.40 -9.38 2.17
C PHE A 231 7.01 -10.27 1.07
N ASP A 232 7.40 -9.68 -0.05
CA ASP A 232 8.06 -10.41 -1.15
C ASP A 232 9.44 -10.93 -0.73
N ASP A 233 10.21 -10.16 0.04
CA ASP A 233 11.49 -10.60 0.60
C ASP A 233 11.33 -11.71 1.64
N TYR A 234 10.33 -11.59 2.52
CA TYR A 234 10.04 -12.62 3.51
C TYR A 234 9.67 -13.97 2.85
N GLY A 235 8.94 -13.93 1.74
CA GLY A 235 8.65 -15.14 0.94
C GLY A 235 9.92 -15.83 0.44
N LYS A 236 10.92 -15.06 -0.01
CA LYS A 236 12.24 -15.60 -0.41
C LYS A 236 13.06 -16.08 0.78
N LEU A 237 12.99 -15.37 1.90
CA LEU A 237 13.67 -15.73 3.14
C LEU A 237 13.19 -17.09 3.65
N LEU A 238 11.91 -17.39 3.49
CA LEU A 238 11.31 -18.67 3.88
C LEU A 238 11.87 -19.86 3.10
N GLU A 239 12.28 -19.66 1.85
CA GLU A 239 12.90 -20.71 1.03
C GLU A 239 14.38 -20.92 1.38
N ARG A 240 15.06 -19.86 1.85
CA ARG A 240 16.51 -19.88 2.14
C ARG A 240 16.85 -20.28 3.58
N GLU A 241 16.08 -19.80 4.55
CA GLU A 241 16.38 -19.97 5.98
C GLU A 241 15.61 -21.15 6.57
N SER A 242 16.29 -21.94 7.40
CA SER A 242 15.71 -23.11 8.08
C SER A 242 15.35 -22.82 9.55
N ASN A 243 15.80 -21.69 10.10
CA ASN A 243 15.56 -21.33 11.49
C ASN A 243 14.14 -20.75 11.69
N ILE A 244 13.24 -21.60 12.18
CA ILE A 244 11.83 -21.29 12.40
C ILE A 244 11.61 -20.14 13.40
N PHE A 245 12.46 -20.03 14.43
CA PHE A 245 12.32 -18.95 15.42
C PHE A 245 12.54 -17.58 14.76
N PHE A 246 13.56 -17.48 13.92
CA PHE A 246 13.86 -16.27 13.17
C PHE A 246 12.73 -15.93 12.17
N LEU A 247 12.23 -16.92 11.43
CA LEU A 247 11.09 -16.75 10.51
C LEU A 247 9.82 -16.26 11.25
N MET A 248 9.53 -16.86 12.41
CA MET A 248 8.39 -16.47 13.24
C MET A 248 8.51 -15.03 13.75
N GLN A 249 9.69 -14.66 14.24
CA GLN A 249 9.96 -13.31 14.73
C GLN A 249 9.81 -12.26 13.62
N GLU A 250 10.29 -12.59 12.42
CA GLU A 250 10.15 -11.71 11.26
C GLU A 250 8.70 -11.58 10.80
N HIS A 251 7.94 -12.69 10.75
CA HIS A 251 6.51 -12.65 10.44
C HIS A 251 5.72 -11.80 11.44
N PHE A 252 5.98 -11.97 12.75
CA PHE A 252 5.34 -11.18 13.79
C PHE A 252 5.63 -9.68 13.60
N ARG A 253 6.88 -9.34 13.27
CA ARG A 253 7.31 -7.98 12.97
C ARG A 253 6.55 -7.39 11.77
N LEU A 254 6.44 -8.13 10.66
CA LEU A 254 5.69 -7.73 9.47
C LEU A 254 4.21 -7.46 9.80
N ARG A 255 3.57 -8.37 10.54
CA ARG A 255 2.18 -8.22 10.96
C ARG A 255 1.97 -7.00 11.86
N GLN A 256 2.91 -6.73 12.77
CA GLN A 256 2.87 -5.52 13.59
C GLN A 256 2.91 -4.23 12.77
N TYR A 257 3.68 -4.18 11.67
CA TYR A 257 3.66 -3.00 10.79
C TYR A 257 2.36 -2.85 10.03
N LEU A 258 1.81 -3.94 9.49
CA LEU A 258 0.49 -3.90 8.85
C LEU A 258 -0.56 -3.37 9.81
N SER A 259 -0.55 -3.84 11.06
CA SER A 259 -1.45 -3.35 12.11
C SER A 259 -1.24 -1.85 12.37
N LYS A 260 0.02 -1.38 12.45
CA LYS A 260 0.33 0.05 12.61
C LYS A 260 -0.14 0.89 11.43
N ILE A 261 0.05 0.44 10.19
CA ILE A 261 -0.41 1.13 8.99
C ILE A 261 -1.92 1.20 8.99
N SER A 262 -2.58 0.06 9.21
CA SER A 262 -4.03 -0.02 9.28
C SER A 262 -4.60 0.94 10.31
N HIS A 263 -4.02 0.97 11.52
CA HIS A 263 -4.45 1.89 12.57
C HIS A 263 -4.27 3.37 12.19
N ARG A 264 -3.17 3.73 11.51
CA ARG A 264 -2.88 5.12 11.09
C ARG A 264 -3.85 5.63 10.03
N PHE A 265 -4.28 4.76 9.12
CA PHE A 265 -5.12 5.13 7.98
C PHE A 265 -6.59 4.71 8.10
N ARG A 266 -7.00 3.96 9.13
CA ARG A 266 -8.39 3.46 9.24
C ARG A 266 -9.45 4.57 9.17
N ILE A 267 -9.20 5.70 9.83
CA ILE A 267 -10.16 6.83 9.84
C ILE A 267 -10.18 7.48 8.46
N TYR A 268 -9.01 7.66 7.84
CA TYR A 268 -8.90 8.19 6.48
C TYR A 268 -9.65 7.32 5.46
N LEU A 269 -9.40 6.00 5.47
CA LEU A 269 -10.04 5.07 4.54
C LEU A 269 -11.56 5.00 4.74
N LEU A 270 -12.04 5.10 5.99
CA LEU A 270 -13.47 5.15 6.27
C LEU A 270 -14.07 6.46 5.75
N LEU A 271 -13.48 7.61 6.08
CA LEU A 271 -14.02 8.92 5.71
C LEU A 271 -13.98 9.14 4.19
N VAL A 272 -12.89 8.76 3.51
CA VAL A 272 -12.79 8.90 2.05
C VAL A 272 -13.84 8.03 1.37
N PHE A 273 -14.05 6.80 1.85
CA PHE A 273 -15.08 5.90 1.34
C PHE A 273 -16.48 6.49 1.54
N LEU A 274 -16.78 6.92 2.77
CA LEU A 274 -18.08 7.51 3.11
C LEU A 274 -18.39 8.76 2.26
N VAL A 275 -17.42 9.67 2.10
CA VAL A 275 -17.62 10.91 1.33
C VAL A 275 -17.89 10.60 -0.14
N VAL A 276 -17.13 9.68 -0.75
CA VAL A 276 -17.33 9.33 -2.16
C VAL A 276 -18.63 8.57 -2.38
N THR A 277 -18.97 7.59 -1.54
CA THR A 277 -20.25 6.89 -1.70
C THR A 277 -21.43 7.85 -1.53
N ALA A 278 -21.35 8.76 -0.56
CA ALA A 278 -22.38 9.79 -0.37
C ALA A 278 -22.45 10.73 -1.59
N SER A 279 -21.32 11.18 -2.13
CA SER A 279 -21.31 12.06 -3.31
C SER A 279 -21.81 11.35 -4.57
N GLN A 280 -21.46 10.09 -4.79
CA GLN A 280 -21.99 9.30 -5.91
C GLN A 280 -23.50 9.11 -5.78
N PHE A 281 -24.00 8.84 -4.58
CA PHE A 281 -25.43 8.67 -4.34
C PHE A 281 -26.21 9.98 -4.55
N VAL A 282 -25.71 11.11 -4.05
CA VAL A 282 -26.32 12.42 -4.28
C VAL A 282 -26.30 12.76 -5.78
N THR A 283 -25.18 12.52 -6.47
CA THR A 283 -25.08 12.72 -7.92
C THR A 283 -26.09 11.86 -8.68
N LEU A 284 -26.29 10.60 -8.27
CA LEU A 284 -27.29 9.72 -8.85
C LEU A 284 -28.72 10.28 -8.67
N LEU A 285 -29.06 10.71 -7.45
CA LEU A 285 -30.39 11.24 -7.15
C LEU A 285 -30.68 12.51 -7.95
N GLU A 286 -29.73 13.43 -8.03
CA GLU A 286 -29.87 14.67 -8.79
C GLU A 286 -29.98 14.42 -10.29
N THR A 287 -29.13 13.54 -10.84
CA THR A 287 -29.18 13.21 -12.27
C THR A 287 -30.43 12.43 -12.66
N THR A 288 -31.05 11.68 -11.73
CA THR A 288 -32.30 10.95 -11.97
C THR A 288 -33.54 11.82 -11.73
N GLY A 289 -33.48 12.74 -10.75
CA GLY A 289 -34.58 13.63 -10.39
C GLY A 289 -34.72 14.86 -11.29
N TYR A 290 -33.67 15.20 -12.04
CA TYR A 290 -33.69 16.33 -12.96
C TYR A 290 -34.56 16.05 -14.18
N SER A 291 -35.60 16.86 -14.37
CA SER A 291 -36.57 16.69 -15.48
C SER A 291 -36.09 17.26 -16.83
N GLY A 292 -34.94 17.93 -16.88
CA GLY A 292 -34.37 18.49 -18.10
C GLY A 292 -33.38 17.55 -18.79
N THR A 293 -32.90 17.93 -19.98
CA THR A 293 -31.86 17.18 -20.69
C THR A 293 -30.49 17.45 -20.06
N ILE A 294 -29.76 16.38 -19.70
CA ILE A 294 -28.42 16.49 -19.13
C ILE A 294 -27.40 16.46 -20.27
N THR A 295 -26.92 17.62 -20.68
CA THR A 295 -25.84 17.72 -21.67
C THR A 295 -24.46 17.57 -21.01
N PHE A 296 -23.42 17.28 -21.80
CA PHE A 296 -22.03 17.27 -21.33
C PHE A 296 -21.59 18.62 -20.73
N LEU A 297 -22.18 19.73 -21.16
CA LEU A 297 -21.88 21.04 -20.58
C LEU A 297 -22.45 21.17 -19.16
N ASN A 298 -23.63 20.61 -18.89
CA ASN A 298 -24.31 20.75 -17.59
C ASN A 298 -23.87 19.68 -16.59
N GLY A 299 -23.74 18.43 -17.05
CA GLY A 299 -23.41 17.27 -16.20
C GLY A 299 -21.95 16.82 -16.26
N GLY A 300 -21.12 17.43 -17.11
CA GLY A 300 -19.73 17.02 -17.31
C GLY A 300 -18.89 17.08 -16.05
N ASP A 301 -19.06 18.11 -15.20
CA ASP A 301 -18.29 18.21 -13.94
C ASP A 301 -18.67 17.15 -12.92
N PHE A 302 -19.93 16.69 -12.89
CA PHE A 302 -20.32 15.53 -12.12
C PHE A 302 -19.61 14.29 -12.62
N ALA A 303 -19.69 14.01 -13.93
CA ALA A 303 -19.07 12.83 -14.50
C ALA A 303 -17.56 12.79 -14.26
N VAL A 304 -16.84 13.89 -14.54
CA VAL A 304 -15.38 13.97 -14.33
C VAL A 304 -15.04 13.87 -12.85
N THR A 305 -15.75 14.58 -11.97
CA THR A 305 -15.53 14.50 -10.52
C THR A 305 -15.75 13.10 -10.00
N SER A 306 -16.83 12.44 -10.41
CA SER A 306 -17.14 11.08 -10.00
C SER A 306 -16.09 10.07 -10.46
N ILE A 307 -15.61 10.19 -11.70
CA ILE A 307 -14.50 9.36 -12.20
C ILE A 307 -13.25 9.56 -11.32
N VAL A 308 -12.86 10.80 -11.02
CA VAL A 308 -11.67 11.08 -10.20
C VAL A 308 -11.81 10.53 -8.78
N GLN A 309 -12.99 10.68 -8.17
CA GLN A 309 -13.30 10.14 -6.84
C GLN A 309 -13.18 8.61 -6.81
N VAL A 310 -13.78 7.92 -7.79
CA VAL A 310 -13.71 6.46 -7.89
C VAL A 310 -12.29 5.98 -8.17
N VAL A 311 -11.53 6.67 -9.02
CA VAL A 311 -10.10 6.38 -9.23
C VAL A 311 -9.31 6.50 -7.93
N GLY A 312 -9.52 7.58 -7.17
CA GLY A 312 -8.86 7.80 -5.89
C GLY A 312 -9.12 6.67 -4.90
N ILE A 313 -10.37 6.24 -4.75
CA ILE A 313 -10.73 5.10 -3.91
C ILE A 313 -10.16 3.79 -4.44
N THR A 314 -10.26 3.55 -5.74
CA THR A 314 -9.75 2.33 -6.38
C THR A 314 -8.25 2.17 -6.14
N LEU A 315 -7.47 3.26 -6.19
CA LEU A 315 -6.05 3.25 -5.86
C LEU A 315 -5.80 2.81 -4.42
N CYS A 316 -6.56 3.35 -3.45
CA CYS A 316 -6.47 2.96 -2.05
C CYS A 316 -6.85 1.49 -1.83
N LEU A 317 -8.00 1.09 -2.37
CA LEU A 317 -8.52 -0.27 -2.25
C LEU A 317 -7.60 -1.29 -2.92
N HIS A 318 -7.12 -1.02 -4.14
CA HIS A 318 -6.17 -1.88 -4.82
C HIS A 318 -4.88 -2.06 -4.01
N ALA A 319 -4.34 -0.97 -3.43
CA ALA A 319 -3.17 -1.06 -2.57
C ALA A 319 -3.42 -1.95 -1.35
N ALA A 320 -4.57 -1.78 -0.69
CA ALA A 320 -4.97 -2.56 0.48
C ALA A 320 -5.21 -4.04 0.16
N THR A 321 -5.90 -4.34 -0.94
CA THR A 321 -6.10 -5.72 -1.42
C THR A 321 -4.77 -6.37 -1.76
N LYS A 322 -3.89 -5.67 -2.50
CA LYS A 322 -2.60 -6.21 -2.95
C LYS A 322 -1.74 -6.64 -1.77
N ILE A 323 -1.63 -5.80 -0.74
CA ILE A 323 -0.84 -6.12 0.44
C ILE A 323 -1.48 -7.19 1.32
N SER A 324 -2.81 -7.17 1.50
CA SER A 324 -3.53 -8.23 2.21
C SER A 324 -3.36 -9.58 1.51
N HIS A 325 -3.48 -9.62 0.18
CA HIS A 325 -3.27 -10.83 -0.60
C HIS A 325 -1.84 -11.37 -0.47
N ARG A 326 -0.83 -10.49 -0.54
CA ARG A 326 0.58 -10.89 -0.33
C ARG A 326 0.81 -11.44 1.08
N ALA A 327 0.22 -10.83 2.09
CA ALA A 327 0.31 -11.30 3.47
C ALA A 327 -0.36 -12.68 3.67
N GLN A 328 -1.53 -12.91 3.09
CA GLN A 328 -2.22 -14.21 3.13
C GLN A 328 -1.47 -15.28 2.33
N GLY A 329 -0.84 -14.90 1.22
CA GLY A 329 -0.08 -15.81 0.36
C GLY A 329 1.11 -16.47 1.06
N ILE A 330 1.65 -15.88 2.13
CA ILE A 330 2.77 -16.45 2.91
C ILE A 330 2.46 -17.87 3.40
N ALA A 331 1.24 -18.13 3.87
CA ALA A 331 0.89 -19.45 4.41
C ALA A 331 0.99 -20.55 3.33
N SER A 332 0.66 -20.22 2.08
CA SER A 332 0.80 -21.16 0.95
C SER A 332 2.26 -21.46 0.61
N VAL A 333 3.12 -20.43 0.61
CA VAL A 333 4.56 -20.58 0.39
C VAL A 333 5.19 -21.40 1.52
N ALA A 334 4.80 -21.14 2.77
CA ALA A 334 5.24 -21.91 3.94
C ALA A 334 4.83 -23.37 3.86
N SER A 335 3.60 -23.64 3.42
CA SER A 335 3.09 -25.00 3.25
C SER A 335 3.88 -25.75 2.19
N LYS A 336 4.15 -25.11 1.04
CA LYS A 336 5.00 -25.65 -0.03
C LYS A 336 6.42 -25.93 0.47
N TRP A 337 7.02 -24.99 1.19
CA TRP A 337 8.34 -25.15 1.78
C TRP A 337 8.40 -26.33 2.76
N HIS A 338 7.43 -26.44 3.67
CA HIS A 338 7.35 -27.55 4.63
C HIS A 338 7.18 -28.91 3.92
N ALA A 339 6.36 -28.97 2.87
CA ALA A 339 6.18 -30.18 2.07
C ALA A 339 7.49 -30.59 1.39
N LEU A 340 8.17 -29.66 0.71
CA LEU A 340 9.47 -29.94 0.06
C LEU A 340 10.54 -30.37 1.07
N ALA A 341 10.63 -29.69 2.22
CA ALA A 341 11.57 -30.04 3.28
C ALA A 341 11.30 -31.43 3.89
N THR A 342 10.05 -31.90 3.84
CA THR A 342 9.66 -33.23 4.34
C THR A 342 9.90 -34.31 3.29
N CYS A 343 9.56 -34.06 2.02
CA CYS A 343 9.78 -34.99 0.91
C CYS A 343 11.27 -35.21 0.60
N ASN A 344 12.10 -34.17 0.72
CA ASN A 344 13.54 -34.25 0.45
C ASN A 344 14.35 -34.82 1.63
N SER A 345 13.70 -35.29 2.71
CA SER A 345 14.38 -35.91 3.83
C SER A 345 15.03 -37.25 3.40
N PRO A 346 16.29 -37.53 3.77
CA PRO A 346 17.00 -38.77 3.41
C PRO A 346 16.31 -40.06 3.85
N TYR A 347 15.37 -39.98 4.79
CA TYR A 347 14.61 -41.12 5.32
C TYR A 347 13.31 -41.40 4.54
N SER A 348 12.94 -40.54 3.59
CA SER A 348 11.75 -40.68 2.75
C SER A 348 11.99 -41.50 1.47
N GLY A 349 13.24 -41.91 1.22
CA GLY A 349 13.70 -42.59 0.01
C GLY A 349 13.81 -44.10 0.14
N GLY A 350 12.71 -44.78 0.43
CA GLY A 350 12.58 -46.22 0.21
C GLY A 350 12.41 -46.56 -1.27
N ALA A 351 13.34 -46.15 -2.14
CA ALA A 351 13.52 -46.69 -3.49
C ALA A 351 14.86 -46.24 -4.08
N GLN A 352 15.64 -47.22 -4.46
CA GLN A 352 17.00 -47.15 -5.00
C GLN A 352 17.19 -46.11 -6.10
N SER A 353 18.06 -45.12 -5.86
CA SER A 353 18.88 -44.55 -6.94
C SER A 353 20.20 -45.30 -6.98
N ARG A 354 20.18 -46.53 -7.51
CA ARG A 354 21.40 -47.23 -7.95
C ARG A 354 21.55 -47.00 -9.45
N ARG A 355 22.04 -45.82 -9.83
CA ARG A 355 22.77 -45.64 -11.09
C ARG A 355 24.25 -45.76 -10.79
N THR A 356 24.76 -46.99 -10.83
CA THR A 356 26.15 -47.25 -11.21
C THR A 356 26.13 -48.47 -12.13
N ASN A 357 26.51 -48.23 -13.38
CA ASN A 357 26.61 -49.25 -14.40
C ASN A 357 27.61 -50.32 -13.97
N SER A 358 27.23 -51.56 -14.28
CA SER A 358 27.98 -52.80 -14.12
C SER A 358 29.38 -52.74 -14.76
N SER A 359 30.37 -53.25 -14.04
CA SER A 359 31.32 -54.24 -14.58
C SER A 359 32.01 -54.94 -13.41
N GLY A 360 32.04 -56.27 -13.44
CA GLY A 360 32.23 -57.12 -12.27
C GLY A 360 33.64 -57.16 -11.69
N SER A 361 33.73 -57.65 -10.46
CA SER A 361 34.57 -58.79 -10.10
C SER A 361 34.23 -59.26 -8.70
N LEU A 362 34.25 -60.58 -8.57
CA LEU A 362 34.06 -61.42 -7.38
C LEU A 362 34.78 -60.90 -6.12
N ASP A 363 34.14 -61.02 -4.95
CA ASP A 363 34.54 -62.01 -3.95
C ASP A 363 33.58 -62.06 -2.74
N THR A 364 32.90 -63.21 -2.66
CA THR A 364 32.59 -64.05 -1.49
C THR A 364 32.05 -63.50 -0.16
N THR A 365 30.94 -64.15 0.23
CA THR A 365 30.49 -64.55 1.58
C THR A 365 29.89 -63.47 2.49
N ASN A 366 28.56 -63.47 2.67
CA ASN A 366 27.96 -64.25 3.77
C ASN A 366 26.42 -64.34 3.68
N HIS A 367 25.94 -65.59 3.78
CA HIS A 367 24.62 -66.09 4.17
C HIS A 367 23.34 -65.25 3.97
N TYR A 368 22.57 -65.65 2.96
CA TYR A 368 21.12 -65.43 2.88
C TYR A 368 20.39 -66.52 3.68
N HIS A 369 19.74 -66.16 4.78
CA HIS A 369 18.56 -66.91 5.25
C HIS A 369 17.33 -66.07 4.94
N SER A 370 16.66 -66.47 3.86
CA SER A 370 15.29 -66.10 3.55
C SER A 370 14.36 -66.69 4.60
N LEU A 371 13.52 -65.87 5.23
CA LEU A 371 12.23 -66.35 5.70
C LEU A 371 11.16 -65.30 5.40
N SER A 372 10.41 -65.58 4.34
CA SER A 372 9.01 -65.21 4.21
C SER A 372 8.25 -65.78 5.41
N THR A 373 7.51 -64.96 6.15
CA THR A 373 6.32 -65.39 6.92
C THR A 373 5.56 -64.14 7.37
N ASN A 374 4.45 -63.80 6.74
CA ASN A 374 3.08 -64.28 7.01
C ASN A 374 2.60 -63.90 8.41
N TYR A 375 1.57 -63.04 8.43
CA TYR A 375 0.92 -62.47 9.60
C TYR A 375 0.27 -63.57 10.47
N SER A 376 0.54 -63.56 11.78
CA SER A 376 -0.35 -64.15 12.78
C SER A 376 -0.11 -63.50 14.15
N GLU A 377 -1.18 -63.03 14.76
CA GLU A 377 -1.24 -62.37 16.08
C GLU A 377 -0.87 -63.34 17.22
N SER A 378 -0.06 -62.89 18.18
CA SER A 378 -0.21 -63.21 19.61
C SER A 378 0.86 -62.51 20.47
N ASP A 379 0.42 -62.00 21.62
CA ASP A 379 1.16 -61.23 22.60
C ASP A 379 2.22 -62.07 23.36
N LEU A 380 3.45 -61.55 23.45
CA LEU A 380 4.25 -61.54 24.69
C LEU A 380 5.53 -60.69 24.52
N GLU A 381 5.80 -59.81 25.48
CA GLU A 381 7.01 -58.97 25.54
C GLU A 381 8.31 -59.81 25.56
N SER A 382 9.28 -59.44 24.73
CA SER A 382 10.70 -59.44 25.14
C SER A 382 11.52 -58.52 24.23
N LEU A 383 12.09 -57.49 24.86
CA LEU A 383 13.11 -56.61 24.33
C LEU A 383 14.30 -57.42 23.80
N ASP A 384 14.68 -57.23 22.54
CA ASP A 384 16.08 -57.27 22.16
C ASP A 384 16.37 -56.21 21.09
N TRP A 385 17.00 -55.12 21.54
CA TRP A 385 17.45 -54.03 20.69
C TRP A 385 18.69 -54.45 19.92
N THR A 386 18.49 -54.99 18.73
CA THR A 386 19.55 -55.08 17.74
C THR A 386 19.83 -53.69 17.16
N SER A 387 21.00 -53.18 17.55
CA SER A 387 21.66 -51.94 17.17
C SER A 387 21.29 -51.36 15.79
N LEU A 388 20.34 -50.41 15.80
CA LEU A 388 20.08 -49.49 14.70
C LEU A 388 21.19 -48.40 14.69
N PRO A 389 21.73 -47.99 13.53
CA PRO A 389 22.65 -46.87 13.49
C PRO A 389 21.90 -45.59 13.92
N SER A 390 22.44 -44.91 14.93
CA SER A 390 22.21 -43.48 15.21
C SER A 390 20.78 -43.04 15.60
N ASN A 391 20.30 -43.47 16.78
CA ASN A 391 19.09 -42.97 17.44
C ASN A 391 19.09 -41.46 17.81
N MET A 392 20.16 -40.70 17.58
CA MET A 392 20.17 -39.23 17.75
C MET A 392 19.52 -38.50 16.56
N GLN A 393 19.51 -39.11 15.37
CA GLN A 393 19.00 -38.47 14.16
C GLN A 393 17.47 -38.49 14.13
N LEU A 394 16.83 -39.63 14.41
CA LEU A 394 15.37 -39.79 14.36
C LEU A 394 14.59 -38.80 15.27
N PRO A 395 14.98 -38.56 16.53
CA PRO A 395 14.33 -37.56 17.39
C PRO A 395 14.55 -36.12 16.91
N SER A 396 15.73 -35.83 16.34
CA SER A 396 16.03 -34.50 15.78
C SER A 396 15.20 -34.21 14.52
N PHE A 397 14.98 -35.22 13.67
CA PHE A 397 14.11 -35.12 12.50
C PHE A 397 12.65 -34.93 12.91
N ALA A 398 12.14 -35.75 13.85
CA ALA A 398 10.79 -35.60 14.39
C ALA A 398 10.57 -34.22 15.04
N SER A 399 11.54 -33.74 15.83
CA SER A 399 11.50 -32.40 16.42
C SER A 399 11.49 -31.30 15.36
N SER A 400 12.31 -31.40 14.32
CA SER A 400 12.35 -30.42 13.22
C SER A 400 11.03 -30.40 12.43
N TYR A 401 10.43 -31.58 12.21
CA TYR A 401 9.16 -31.73 11.51
C TYR A 401 8.04 -31.07 12.29
N HIS A 402 7.90 -31.38 13.59
CA HIS A 402 6.88 -30.76 14.44
C HIS A 402 7.04 -29.25 14.56
N LYS A 403 8.28 -28.75 14.64
CA LYS A 403 8.52 -27.30 14.62
C LYS A 403 8.03 -26.69 13.31
N ARG A 404 8.38 -27.24 12.14
CA ARG A 404 7.93 -26.71 10.84
C ARG A 404 6.40 -26.80 10.69
N GLN A 405 5.81 -27.91 11.11
CA GLN A 405 4.36 -28.13 11.07
C GLN A 405 3.63 -27.11 11.97
N SER A 406 4.11 -26.90 13.20
CA SER A 406 3.53 -25.90 14.11
C SER A 406 3.61 -24.49 13.54
N PHE A 407 4.68 -24.18 12.82
CA PHE A 407 4.87 -22.89 12.18
C PHE A 407 3.93 -22.67 10.98
N VAL A 408 3.77 -23.69 10.12
CA VAL A 408 2.78 -23.64 9.03
C VAL A 408 1.36 -23.50 9.59
N MET A 409 1.02 -24.27 10.62
CA MET A 409 -0.28 -24.16 11.29
C MET A 409 -0.50 -22.76 11.88
N TYR A 410 0.52 -22.18 12.51
CA TYR A 410 0.46 -20.78 12.98
C TYR A 410 0.16 -19.81 11.83
N LEU A 411 0.86 -19.91 10.70
CA LEU A 411 0.66 -19.02 9.55
C LEU A 411 -0.73 -19.16 8.93
N GLN A 412 -1.24 -20.40 8.83
CA GLN A 412 -2.58 -20.67 8.29
C GLN A 412 -3.69 -20.14 9.21
N THR A 413 -3.52 -20.27 10.52
CA THR A 413 -4.50 -19.78 11.53
C THR A 413 -4.43 -18.28 11.77
N ASN A 414 -3.38 -17.60 11.29
CA ASN A 414 -3.14 -16.18 11.48
C ASN A 414 -2.97 -15.45 10.15
N PRO A 415 -4.02 -15.41 9.30
CA PRO A 415 -3.95 -14.68 8.04
C PRO A 415 -3.60 -13.21 8.30
N GLY A 416 -2.55 -12.73 7.63
CA GLY A 416 -2.16 -11.33 7.66
C GLY A 416 -3.06 -10.46 6.78
N GLY A 417 -2.97 -9.14 6.93
CA GLY A 417 -3.64 -8.17 6.07
C GLY A 417 -3.93 -6.84 6.76
N ILE A 418 -4.45 -5.89 5.97
CA ILE A 418 -4.96 -4.62 6.47
C ILE A 418 -6.37 -4.84 7.04
N THR A 419 -6.62 -4.34 8.24
CA THR A 419 -7.89 -4.50 8.98
C THR A 419 -8.48 -3.15 9.39
N ILE A 420 -9.70 -2.85 8.96
CA ILE A 420 -10.42 -1.62 9.33
C ILE A 420 -11.41 -1.99 10.42
N PHE A 421 -11.18 -1.52 11.66
CA PHE A 421 -12.03 -1.80 12.83
C PHE A 421 -12.37 -3.29 13.05
N GLY A 422 -11.39 -4.18 12.84
CA GLY A 422 -11.54 -5.62 13.01
C GLY A 422 -12.02 -6.36 11.77
N TRP A 423 -12.53 -5.64 10.76
CA TRP A 423 -12.88 -6.22 9.46
C TRP A 423 -11.64 -6.32 8.59
N THR A 424 -11.29 -7.53 8.16
CA THR A 424 -10.24 -7.74 7.17
C THR A 424 -10.72 -7.19 5.85
N VAL A 425 -9.92 -6.31 5.25
CA VAL A 425 -10.18 -5.78 3.93
C VAL A 425 -9.85 -6.88 2.92
N ASP A 426 -10.88 -7.62 2.49
CA ASP A 426 -10.76 -8.74 1.58
C ASP A 426 -11.03 -8.33 0.12
N ARG A 427 -10.58 -9.18 -0.80
CA ARG A 427 -10.72 -8.93 -2.24
C ARG A 427 -12.17 -8.86 -2.68
N ALA A 428 -13.07 -9.64 -2.08
CA ALA A 428 -14.47 -9.68 -2.51
C ALA A 428 -15.20 -8.41 -2.09
N LEU A 429 -15.09 -7.98 -0.84
CA LEU A 429 -15.68 -6.71 -0.37
C LEU A 429 -15.20 -5.52 -1.21
N ILE A 430 -13.89 -5.43 -1.46
CA ILE A 430 -13.33 -4.36 -2.28
C ILE A 430 -13.85 -4.40 -3.72
N CYS A 431 -13.87 -5.57 -4.35
CA CYS A 431 -14.40 -5.70 -5.71
C CYS A 431 -15.88 -5.30 -5.75
N THR A 432 -16.69 -5.72 -4.78
CA THR A 432 -18.11 -5.36 -4.71
C THR A 432 -18.30 -3.86 -4.58
N ILE A 433 -17.55 -3.21 -3.67
CA ILE A 433 -17.58 -1.75 -3.53
C ILE A 433 -17.20 -1.09 -4.87
N PHE A 434 -16.09 -1.52 -5.46
CA PHE A 434 -15.62 -0.95 -6.74
C PHE A 434 -16.68 -1.11 -7.84
N PHE A 435 -17.32 -2.27 -7.97
CA PHE A 435 -18.35 -2.49 -8.98
C PHE A 435 -19.61 -1.64 -8.73
N ILE A 436 -20.01 -1.45 -7.48
CA ILE A 436 -21.12 -0.55 -7.14
C ILE A 436 -20.78 0.88 -7.54
N GLU A 437 -19.64 1.40 -7.09
CA GLU A 437 -19.21 2.76 -7.40
C GLU A 437 -19.01 2.97 -8.90
N LEU A 438 -18.38 2.01 -9.60
CA LEU A 438 -18.20 2.07 -11.05
C LEU A 438 -19.54 2.05 -11.79
N SER A 439 -20.50 1.24 -11.34
CA SER A 439 -21.84 1.18 -11.95
C SER A 439 -22.57 2.51 -11.81
N LEU A 440 -22.43 3.19 -10.66
CA LEU A 440 -22.98 4.53 -10.44
C LEU A 440 -22.34 5.54 -11.41
N VAL A 441 -21.02 5.52 -11.56
CA VAL A 441 -20.31 6.39 -12.52
C VAL A 441 -20.75 6.13 -13.95
N LEU A 442 -20.83 4.86 -14.37
CA LEU A 442 -21.25 4.49 -15.72
C LEU A 442 -22.69 4.90 -16.00
N PHE A 443 -23.56 4.83 -14.99
CA PHE A 443 -24.94 5.32 -15.11
C PHE A 443 -24.99 6.84 -15.35
N VAL A 444 -24.27 7.62 -14.53
CA VAL A 444 -24.17 9.08 -14.68
C VAL A 444 -23.54 9.43 -16.04
N LEU A 445 -22.50 8.71 -16.45
CA LEU A 445 -21.86 8.89 -17.76
C LEU A 445 -22.83 8.57 -18.91
N GLY A 446 -23.62 7.51 -18.78
CA GLY A 446 -24.65 7.14 -19.76
C GLY A 446 -25.69 8.25 -19.96
N ASN A 447 -26.15 8.87 -18.87
CA ASN A 447 -27.12 9.97 -18.92
C ASN A 447 -26.52 11.30 -19.44
N THR A 448 -25.21 11.49 -19.36
CA THR A 448 -24.53 12.73 -19.82
C THR A 448 -24.03 12.65 -21.26
N VAL A 449 -23.87 11.44 -21.81
CA VAL A 449 -23.33 11.19 -23.17
C VAL A 449 -24.45 10.94 -24.21
N THR A 450 -25.72 10.85 -23.81
CA THR A 450 -26.84 10.77 -24.77
C THR A 450 -26.89 12.01 -25.65
N ILE A 451 -26.34 11.87 -26.86
CA ILE A 451 -26.44 12.84 -27.95
C ILE A 451 -27.94 13.07 -28.21
N PRO A 452 -28.44 14.31 -28.22
CA PRO A 452 -29.82 14.55 -28.61
C PRO A 452 -29.98 14.09 -30.06
N SER A 453 -30.66 12.97 -30.26
CA SER A 453 -31.14 12.54 -31.57
C SER A 453 -31.92 13.70 -32.18
N GLY A 454 -31.52 14.10 -33.38
CA GLY A 454 -31.84 15.39 -33.99
C GLY A 454 -33.29 15.84 -33.87
N ALA A 455 -33.47 17.06 -33.38
CA ALA A 455 -34.64 17.86 -33.68
C ALA A 455 -34.57 18.28 -35.15
N ILE A 456 -35.23 17.52 -36.03
CA ILE A 456 -35.60 17.99 -37.35
C ILE A 456 -36.66 19.06 -37.14
N PRO A 457 -36.45 20.33 -37.57
CA PRO A 457 -37.48 21.34 -37.44
C PRO A 457 -38.68 20.98 -38.34
N PRO A 458 -39.92 21.07 -37.84
CA PRO A 458 -41.09 20.96 -38.70
C PRO A 458 -41.11 22.17 -39.65
N SER A 459 -41.22 21.84 -40.94
CA SER A 459 -41.36 22.76 -42.08
C SER A 459 -42.58 23.66 -42.01
#